data_AF-A0A072PMP1-F1
#
_entry.id   AF-A0A072PMP1-F1
#
_cell.length_a   1.000
_cell.length_b   1.000
_cell.length_c   1.000
_cell.angle_alpha   90.00
_cell.angle_beta   90.00
_cell.angle_gamma   90.00
#
_symmetry.space_group_name_H-M   'P 1'
#
loop_
_entity.id
_entity.type
_entity.pdbx_description
1 polymer ?
#
loop_
_entity_poly.entity_id
_entity_poly.type
_entity_poly.pdbx_seq_one_letter_code
_entity_poly.pdbx_strand_id
1 'polypeptide(L)'
;MTDHSDRKRAAAITDADMSKLSALGVLSSGVNSYAPNGAVWLGDSGAYKSEFSNQSGEDLILVVWGVAGSWVNVVQPQITASIPAGQSIWLSFADGVSGGFTAVYGDTQLVNGQLSNTWGEFTFGQWGVVDVSREVKMDGHSLSIVGPSCTTDMNTCVFVCSTGNVCMYDYLLVNCENGSQPGANYGIHEGAPSGGCGGMGSAVSLKTTFT
;
A
#
# COMPACT_ATOMS: atom_id res chain seq x y z
N MET A 1 -30.18 5.56 16.91
CA MET A 1 -28.85 6.16 17.09
C MET A 1 -27.98 5.65 15.96
N THR A 2 -27.73 6.45 14.92
CA THR A 2 -26.66 6.13 13.96
C THR A 2 -25.35 6.22 14.70
N ASP A 3 -24.60 5.12 14.76
CA ASP A 3 -23.29 5.08 15.39
C ASP A 3 -22.38 6.14 14.73
N HIS A 4 -21.70 6.93 15.54
CA HIS A 4 -20.72 7.90 15.05
C HIS A 4 -19.58 7.20 14.30
N SER A 5 -19.36 5.91 14.55
CA SER A 5 -18.42 5.07 13.80
C SER A 5 -18.85 4.87 12.34
N ASP A 6 -20.15 4.68 12.06
CA ASP A 6 -20.68 4.49 10.70
C ASP A 6 -20.57 5.76 9.85
N ARG A 7 -20.80 6.94 10.45
CA ARG A 7 -20.60 8.23 9.76
C ARG A 7 -19.15 8.49 9.39
N LYS A 8 -18.20 8.08 10.23
CA LYS A 8 -16.77 8.22 9.95
C LYS A 8 -16.33 7.24 8.86
N ARG A 9 -16.75 5.97 8.92
CA ARG A 9 -16.49 4.96 7.87
C ARG A 9 -16.95 5.43 6.49
N ALA A 10 -18.16 6.01 6.42
CA ALA A 10 -18.71 6.59 5.19
C ALA A 10 -17.99 7.88 4.75
N ALA A 11 -17.29 8.57 5.64
CA ALA A 11 -16.54 9.79 5.30
C ALA A 11 -15.14 9.51 4.72
N ALA A 12 -14.62 8.29 4.86
CA ALA A 12 -13.30 7.93 4.36
C ALA A 12 -13.23 7.93 2.82
N ILE A 13 -14.35 7.62 2.15
CA ILE A 13 -14.46 7.52 0.70
C ILE A 13 -15.74 8.21 0.23
N THR A 14 -15.68 8.93 -0.89
CA THR A 14 -16.85 9.62 -1.45
C THR A 14 -17.77 8.64 -2.18
N ASP A 15 -19.06 8.99 -2.32
CA ASP A 15 -20.01 8.21 -3.12
C ASP A 15 -19.58 8.07 -4.59
N ALA A 16 -18.94 9.12 -5.13
CA ALA A 16 -18.41 9.11 -6.48
C ALA A 16 -17.27 8.08 -6.64
N ASP A 17 -16.35 8.05 -5.68
CA ASP A 17 -15.24 7.10 -5.69
C ASP A 17 -15.69 5.67 -5.38
N MET A 18 -16.70 5.49 -4.51
CA MET A 18 -17.37 4.21 -4.34
C MET A 18 -17.98 3.70 -5.65
N SER A 19 -18.58 4.60 -6.43
CA SER A 19 -19.14 4.25 -7.75
C SER A 19 -18.04 3.86 -8.74
N LYS A 20 -16.89 4.55 -8.72
CA LYS A 20 -15.71 4.18 -9.52
C LYS A 20 -15.18 2.80 -9.15
N LEU A 21 -15.01 2.50 -7.86
CA LEU A 21 -14.56 1.18 -7.38
C LEU A 21 -15.52 0.07 -7.81
N SER A 22 -16.82 0.30 -7.64
CA SER A 22 -17.84 -0.67 -8.06
C SER A 22 -17.82 -0.91 -9.57
N ALA A 23 -17.70 0.15 -10.37
CA ALA A 23 -17.59 0.05 -11.83
C ALA A 23 -16.32 -0.68 -12.29
N LEU A 24 -15.22 -0.56 -11.53
CA LEU A 24 -13.97 -1.27 -11.77
C LEU A 24 -14.07 -2.77 -11.42
N GLY A 25 -15.06 -3.17 -10.63
CA GLY A 25 -15.28 -4.56 -10.19
C GLY A 25 -14.76 -4.87 -8.78
N VAL A 26 -14.49 -3.83 -7.97
CA VAL A 26 -14.19 -4.00 -6.53
C VAL A 26 -15.49 -4.36 -5.80
N LEU A 27 -15.45 -5.42 -5.00
CA LEU A 27 -16.65 -6.02 -4.39
C LEU A 27 -17.32 -5.10 -3.37
N SER A 28 -16.52 -4.45 -2.54
CA SER A 28 -16.99 -3.68 -1.39
C SER A 28 -16.01 -2.59 -1.01
N SER A 29 -16.51 -1.59 -0.29
CA SER A 29 -15.65 -0.63 0.41
C SER A 29 -14.77 -1.35 1.41
N GLY A 30 -13.65 -0.74 1.74
CA GLY A 30 -12.83 -1.18 2.85
C GLY A 30 -13.59 -1.12 4.18
N VAL A 31 -13.06 -1.83 5.18
CA VAL A 31 -13.55 -1.76 6.57
C VAL A 31 -13.56 -0.33 7.10
N ASN A 32 -12.57 0.49 6.70
CA ASN A 32 -12.49 1.93 6.98
C ASN A 32 -12.64 2.27 8.48
N SER A 33 -12.11 1.41 9.35
CA SER A 33 -12.17 1.65 10.80
C SER A 33 -11.41 2.91 11.19
N TYR A 34 -11.93 3.69 12.15
CA TYR A 34 -11.21 4.78 12.82
C TYR A 34 -10.68 4.37 14.20
N ALA A 35 -10.92 3.12 14.58
CA ALA A 35 -10.48 2.54 15.83
C ALA A 35 -9.50 1.39 15.56
N PRO A 36 -8.51 1.15 16.44
CA PRO A 36 -7.65 -0.01 16.36
C PRO A 36 -8.48 -1.30 16.24
N ASN A 37 -8.18 -2.10 15.22
CA ASN A 37 -8.92 -3.31 14.87
C ASN A 37 -8.03 -4.55 14.71
N GLY A 38 -6.76 -4.45 15.12
CA GLY A 38 -5.76 -5.51 14.91
C GLY A 38 -5.26 -5.64 13.47
N ALA A 39 -5.65 -4.73 12.57
CA ALA A 39 -5.24 -4.69 11.17
C ALA A 39 -4.79 -3.26 10.82
N VAL A 40 -5.56 -2.55 9.98
CA VAL A 40 -5.31 -1.17 9.55
C VAL A 40 -6.51 -0.30 9.89
N TRP A 41 -6.26 0.91 10.37
CA TRP A 41 -7.30 1.90 10.66
C TRP A 41 -6.86 3.31 10.27
N LEU A 42 -7.84 4.18 10.03
CA LEU A 42 -7.68 5.59 9.71
C LEU A 42 -7.20 6.37 10.95
N GLY A 43 -6.25 7.27 10.75
CA GLY A 43 -5.64 8.09 11.77
C GLY A 43 -4.18 7.73 12.03
N ASP A 44 -3.55 8.46 12.94
CA ASP A 44 -2.11 8.45 13.23
C ASP A 44 -1.80 8.00 14.67
N SER A 45 -2.75 7.34 15.32
CA SER A 45 -2.69 6.94 16.73
C SER A 45 -1.91 5.65 16.99
N GLY A 46 -1.59 4.87 15.95
CA GLY A 46 -0.81 3.64 16.05
C GLY A 46 0.70 3.88 16.18
N ALA A 47 1.39 2.87 16.73
CA ALA A 47 2.86 2.87 16.81
C ALA A 47 3.52 2.77 15.43
N TYR A 48 2.91 2.01 14.51
CA TYR A 48 3.28 1.97 13.10
C TYR A 48 2.25 2.76 12.31
N LYS A 49 2.71 3.75 11.55
CA LYS A 49 1.84 4.63 10.79
C LYS A 49 2.50 5.13 9.52
N SER A 50 1.66 5.48 8.55
CA SER A 50 2.11 6.14 7.32
C SER A 50 1.16 7.28 6.98
N GLU A 51 1.73 8.42 6.61
CA GLU A 51 1.02 9.42 5.83
C GLU A 51 0.94 8.92 4.39
N PHE A 52 -0.23 8.98 3.77
CA PHE A 52 -0.44 8.73 2.36
C PHE A 52 -0.77 10.05 1.70
N SER A 53 0.17 10.59 0.93
CA SER A 53 0.08 11.89 0.27
C SER A 53 -0.15 11.73 -1.22
N ASN A 54 -1.17 12.40 -1.75
CA ASN A 54 -1.44 12.43 -3.18
C ASN A 54 -0.81 13.67 -3.82
N GLN A 55 0.25 13.47 -4.59
CA GLN A 55 0.94 14.51 -5.35
C GLN A 55 0.87 14.28 -6.87
N SER A 56 -0.01 13.37 -7.31
CA SER A 56 -0.15 12.99 -8.74
C SER A 56 -0.77 14.06 -9.63
N GLY A 57 -1.44 15.06 -9.03
CA GLY A 57 -2.16 16.11 -9.76
C GLY A 57 -3.59 15.73 -10.14
N GLU A 58 -4.05 14.52 -9.83
CA GLU A 58 -5.46 14.10 -9.94
C GLU A 58 -5.95 13.47 -8.64
N ASP A 59 -7.26 13.37 -8.45
CA ASP A 59 -7.84 12.70 -7.29
C ASP A 59 -7.66 11.18 -7.42
N LEU A 60 -7.25 10.51 -6.33
CA LEU A 60 -7.07 9.06 -6.32
C LEU A 60 -7.84 8.39 -5.19
N ILE A 61 -8.01 7.08 -5.32
CA ILE A 61 -8.56 6.23 -4.27
C ILE A 61 -7.45 5.32 -3.74
N LEU A 62 -7.09 5.48 -2.47
CA LEU A 62 -6.19 4.55 -1.79
C LEU A 62 -6.94 3.26 -1.47
N VAL A 63 -6.38 2.12 -1.84
CA VAL A 63 -6.87 0.79 -1.47
C VAL A 63 -5.78 0.04 -0.72
N VAL A 64 -6.09 -0.44 0.49
CA VAL A 64 -5.16 -1.20 1.35
C VAL A 64 -5.78 -2.54 1.69
N TRP A 65 -5.07 -3.64 1.46
CA TRP A 65 -5.46 -4.99 1.85
C TRP A 65 -4.51 -5.55 2.92
N GLY A 66 -4.96 -6.60 3.59
CA GLY A 66 -4.14 -7.37 4.54
C GLY A 66 -3.77 -8.74 3.98
N VAL A 67 -3.28 -9.63 4.85
CA VAL A 67 -2.85 -11.01 4.51
C VAL A 67 -3.90 -11.89 3.82
N ALA A 68 -5.19 -11.52 3.87
CA ALA A 68 -6.25 -12.21 3.13
C ALA A 68 -6.10 -12.07 1.60
N GLY A 69 -5.30 -11.11 1.14
CA GLY A 69 -4.87 -10.99 -0.25
C GLY A 69 -5.42 -9.77 -0.99
N SER A 70 -4.88 -9.55 -2.20
CA SER A 70 -5.11 -8.40 -3.08
C SER A 70 -6.28 -8.56 -4.06
N TRP A 71 -6.99 -9.69 -4.02
CA TRP A 71 -8.15 -9.96 -4.89
C TRP A 71 -9.39 -9.17 -4.45
N VAL A 72 -9.38 -7.87 -4.66
CA VAL A 72 -10.41 -6.92 -4.18
C VAL A 72 -11.80 -7.13 -4.79
N ASN A 73 -11.93 -7.98 -5.81
CA ASN A 73 -13.20 -8.43 -6.36
C ASN A 73 -13.89 -9.52 -5.52
N VAL A 74 -13.19 -10.13 -4.56
CA VAL A 74 -13.73 -11.17 -3.68
C VAL A 74 -13.32 -11.00 -2.21
N VAL A 75 -12.22 -10.32 -1.93
CA VAL A 75 -11.72 -10.01 -0.59
C VAL A 75 -11.98 -8.54 -0.28
N GLN A 76 -12.65 -8.29 0.86
CA GLN A 76 -12.88 -6.92 1.33
C GLN A 76 -11.54 -6.27 1.75
N PRO A 77 -11.19 -5.08 1.22
CA PRO A 77 -10.01 -4.34 1.67
C PRO A 77 -10.12 -3.89 3.13
N GLN A 78 -8.99 -3.56 3.76
CA GLN A 78 -8.99 -2.91 5.07
C GLN A 78 -9.39 -1.43 4.93
N ILE A 79 -8.81 -0.74 3.94
CA ILE A 79 -9.08 0.67 3.67
C ILE A 79 -9.42 0.84 2.19
N THR A 80 -10.48 1.60 1.92
CA THR A 80 -10.69 2.31 0.65
C THR A 80 -10.96 3.77 1.01
N ALA A 81 -10.10 4.69 0.58
CA ALA A 81 -10.20 6.09 0.97
C ALA A 81 -9.93 7.05 -0.19
N SER A 82 -10.74 8.10 -0.29
CA SER A 82 -10.56 9.17 -1.26
C SER A 82 -9.42 10.09 -0.79
N ILE A 83 -8.44 10.34 -1.65
CA ILE A 83 -7.38 11.32 -1.40
C ILE A 83 -7.38 12.32 -2.56
N PRO A 84 -7.97 13.52 -2.38
CA PRO A 84 -7.93 14.55 -3.42
C PRO A 84 -6.50 14.96 -3.77
N ALA A 85 -6.30 15.51 -4.96
CA ALA A 85 -5.01 16.03 -5.39
C ALA A 85 -4.44 17.05 -4.38
N GLY A 86 -3.18 16.86 -3.99
CA GLY A 86 -2.49 17.71 -3.02
C GLY A 86 -2.88 17.49 -1.55
N GLN A 87 -3.71 16.49 -1.25
CA GLN A 87 -4.11 16.14 0.12
C GLN A 87 -3.38 14.90 0.62
N SER A 88 -3.48 14.67 1.93
CA SER A 88 -2.96 13.48 2.59
C SER A 88 -3.98 12.89 3.57
N ILE A 89 -3.86 11.59 3.84
CA ILE A 89 -4.51 10.93 4.97
C ILE A 89 -3.49 10.13 5.79
N TRP A 90 -3.79 9.91 7.06
CA TRP A 90 -2.99 9.04 7.91
C TRP A 90 -3.65 7.68 8.07
N LEU A 91 -2.85 6.61 7.98
CA LEU A 91 -3.23 5.28 8.41
C LEU A 91 -2.29 4.80 9.51
N SER A 92 -2.86 4.02 10.42
CA SER A 92 -2.19 3.31 11.49
C SER A 92 -2.34 1.81 11.27
N PHE A 93 -1.32 1.07 11.67
CA PHE A 93 -1.18 -0.36 11.46
C PHE A 93 -0.88 -1.04 12.79
N ALA A 94 -1.47 -2.21 13.01
CA ALA A 94 -1.17 -3.01 14.20
C ALA A 94 0.22 -3.65 14.09
N ASP A 95 0.80 -4.04 15.23
CA ASP A 95 2.07 -4.76 15.25
C ASP A 95 1.93 -6.15 14.60
N GLY A 96 2.91 -6.56 13.80
CA GLY A 96 2.95 -7.85 13.13
C GLY A 96 2.05 -7.99 11.89
N VAL A 97 1.35 -6.93 11.45
CA VAL A 97 0.46 -7.02 10.28
C VAL A 97 1.26 -6.98 8.98
N SER A 98 0.78 -7.70 7.97
CA SER A 98 1.31 -7.63 6.61
C SER A 98 0.19 -7.42 5.59
N GLY A 99 0.54 -6.87 4.44
CA GLY A 99 -0.39 -6.59 3.35
C GLY A 99 0.25 -5.73 2.27
N GLY A 100 -0.60 -5.07 1.51
CA GLY A 100 -0.16 -4.14 0.48
C GLY A 100 -1.21 -3.08 0.21
N PHE A 101 -0.84 -2.13 -0.63
CA PHE A 101 -1.69 -1.04 -1.04
C PHE A 101 -1.36 -0.56 -2.45
N THR A 102 -2.33 0.12 -3.04
CA THR A 102 -2.16 0.82 -4.31
C THR A 102 -3.12 2.01 -4.39
N ALA A 103 -2.87 2.92 -5.32
CA ALA A 103 -3.82 3.93 -5.72
C ALA A 103 -4.63 3.47 -6.95
N VAL A 104 -5.89 3.88 -7.00
CA VAL A 104 -6.77 3.79 -8.16
C VAL A 104 -6.91 5.17 -8.78
N TYR A 105 -6.50 5.26 -10.04
CA TYR A 105 -6.60 6.43 -10.92
C TYR A 105 -7.68 6.18 -11.99
N GLY A 106 -7.96 7.20 -12.81
CA GLY A 106 -8.95 7.10 -13.88
C GLY A 106 -8.66 6.00 -14.92
N ASP A 107 -7.40 5.61 -15.09
CA ASP A 107 -6.94 4.60 -16.03
C ASP A 107 -6.66 3.23 -15.39
N THR A 108 -6.82 3.10 -14.07
CA THR A 108 -6.50 1.86 -13.35
C THR A 108 -7.45 0.75 -13.77
N GLN A 109 -6.89 -0.42 -14.04
CA GLN A 109 -7.64 -1.60 -14.47
C GLN A 109 -7.65 -2.67 -13.39
N LEU A 110 -8.66 -3.54 -13.44
CA LEU A 110 -8.71 -4.75 -12.64
C LEU A 110 -8.26 -5.93 -13.51
N VAL A 111 -7.15 -6.57 -13.14
CA VAL A 111 -6.60 -7.73 -13.85
C VAL A 111 -6.56 -8.90 -12.88
N ASN A 112 -7.21 -10.02 -13.25
CA ASN A 112 -7.32 -11.21 -12.39
C ASN A 112 -7.86 -10.91 -10.97
N GLY A 113 -8.74 -9.91 -10.85
CA GLY A 113 -9.32 -9.51 -9.57
C GLY A 113 -8.46 -8.57 -8.72
N GLN A 114 -7.30 -8.16 -9.22
CA GLN A 114 -6.33 -7.30 -8.53
C GLN A 114 -6.20 -5.96 -9.26
N LEU A 115 -5.90 -4.90 -8.52
CA LEU A 115 -5.72 -3.55 -9.07
C LEU A 115 -4.37 -3.47 -9.79
N SER A 116 -4.39 -3.35 -11.12
CA SER A 116 -3.18 -3.30 -11.94
C SER A 116 -2.56 -1.91 -11.90
N ASN A 117 -1.62 -1.74 -10.98
CA ASN A 117 -0.82 -0.54 -10.78
C ASN A 117 0.45 -0.90 -9.99
N THR A 118 1.34 0.06 -9.77
CA THR A 118 2.45 -0.09 -8.81
C THR A 118 1.90 -0.28 -7.40
N TRP A 119 2.44 -1.23 -6.66
CA TRP A 119 2.04 -1.50 -5.29
C TRP A 119 3.09 -1.02 -4.29
N GLY A 120 2.63 -0.70 -3.08
CA GLY A 120 3.48 -0.70 -1.91
C GLY A 120 3.13 -1.92 -1.06
N GLU A 121 4.13 -2.67 -0.62
CA GLU A 121 3.95 -3.81 0.26
C GLU A 121 4.50 -3.48 1.65
N PHE A 122 3.92 -4.10 2.67
CA PHE A 122 4.32 -3.85 4.05
C PHE A 122 4.23 -5.11 4.91
N THR A 123 5.19 -5.21 5.82
CA THR A 123 5.10 -5.96 7.05
C THR A 123 5.55 -5.04 8.18
N PHE A 124 4.66 -4.76 9.14
CA PHE A 124 5.01 -3.96 10.32
C PHE A 124 5.40 -4.86 11.49
N GLY A 125 6.35 -4.38 12.29
CA GLY A 125 6.97 -5.12 13.39
C GLY A 125 8.43 -4.71 13.56
N GLN A 126 9.07 -5.16 14.65
CA GLN A 126 10.48 -4.83 14.94
C GLN A 126 11.42 -5.04 13.74
N TRP A 127 11.18 -6.12 13.00
CA TRP A 127 11.97 -6.56 11.84
C TRP A 127 11.20 -6.44 10.52
N GLY A 128 10.11 -5.69 10.54
CA GLY A 128 9.26 -5.44 9.38
C GLY A 128 9.99 -4.67 8.28
N VAL A 129 9.48 -4.79 7.07
CA VAL A 129 9.96 -4.08 5.88
C VAL A 129 8.79 -3.48 5.11
N VAL A 130 9.08 -2.45 4.32
CA VAL A 130 8.21 -1.94 3.26
C VAL A 130 8.97 -1.88 1.95
N ASP A 131 8.28 -2.03 0.84
CA ASP A 131 8.86 -1.98 -0.49
C ASP A 131 7.84 -1.47 -1.50
N VAL A 132 8.35 -0.99 -2.63
CA VAL A 132 7.59 -0.72 -3.84
C VAL A 132 7.71 -1.95 -4.73
N SER A 133 6.57 -2.45 -5.19
CA SER A 133 6.49 -3.58 -6.11
C SER A 133 5.89 -3.15 -7.44
N ARG A 134 6.69 -3.33 -8.50
CA ARG A 134 6.33 -3.09 -9.90
C ARG A 134 5.98 -4.38 -10.62
N GLU A 135 5.91 -5.51 -9.90
CA GLU A 135 5.62 -6.83 -10.47
C GLU A 135 4.24 -6.90 -11.12
N VAL A 136 3.27 -6.19 -10.56
CA VAL A 136 1.87 -6.19 -11.02
C VAL A 136 1.66 -5.29 -12.24
N LYS A 137 2.46 -4.23 -12.36
CA LYS A 137 2.46 -3.31 -13.50
C LYS A 137 3.77 -2.52 -13.51
N MET A 138 4.71 -2.92 -14.36
CA MET A 138 6.04 -2.29 -14.42
C MET A 138 5.98 -0.82 -14.79
N ASP A 139 5.00 -0.42 -15.60
CA ASP A 139 4.70 0.96 -15.99
C ASP A 139 3.55 1.58 -15.17
N GLY A 140 3.34 1.11 -13.95
CA GLY A 140 2.38 1.70 -13.02
C GLY A 140 2.75 3.12 -12.59
N HIS A 141 1.78 3.79 -11.96
CA HIS A 141 1.96 5.12 -11.41
C HIS A 141 3.08 5.16 -10.38
N SER A 142 3.73 6.31 -10.26
CA SER A 142 4.89 6.42 -9.40
C SER A 142 4.49 6.45 -7.93
N LEU A 143 5.26 5.73 -7.13
CA LEU A 143 5.10 5.57 -5.70
C LEU A 143 6.45 5.68 -5.03
N SER A 144 6.50 6.31 -3.86
CA SER A 144 7.64 6.29 -2.95
C SER A 144 7.18 6.12 -1.51
N ILE A 145 7.93 5.34 -0.73
CA ILE A 145 7.74 5.16 0.71
C ILE A 145 9.06 5.53 1.39
N VAL A 146 9.01 6.59 2.19
CA VAL A 146 10.16 7.10 2.93
C VAL A 146 10.00 6.72 4.40
N GLY A 147 10.89 5.87 4.88
CA GLY A 147 11.06 5.57 6.30
C GLY A 147 12.15 6.41 6.95
N PRO A 148 12.42 6.19 8.25
CA PRO A 148 13.38 6.99 9.00
C PRO A 148 14.84 6.81 8.53
N SER A 149 15.14 5.69 7.87
CA SER A 149 16.51 5.32 7.48
C SER A 149 16.64 4.79 6.06
N CYS A 150 15.53 4.38 5.45
CA CYS A 150 15.46 3.74 4.15
C CYS A 150 14.33 4.34 3.31
N THR A 151 14.55 4.46 2.00
CA THR A 151 13.55 4.85 1.01
C THR A 151 13.38 3.75 -0.03
N THR A 152 12.14 3.43 -0.35
CA THR A 152 11.78 2.60 -1.50
C THR A 152 10.95 3.43 -2.47
N ASP A 153 11.24 3.32 -3.75
CA ASP A 153 10.57 4.06 -4.83
C ASP A 153 10.65 3.28 -6.14
N MET A 154 10.32 3.91 -7.27
CA MET A 154 10.33 3.24 -8.58
C MET A 154 11.69 2.68 -9.03
N ASN A 155 12.80 3.11 -8.41
CA ASN A 155 14.17 2.74 -8.76
C ASN A 155 15.02 2.29 -7.56
N THR A 156 14.58 2.50 -6.33
CA THR A 156 15.33 2.21 -5.10
C THR A 156 14.57 1.19 -4.27
N CYS A 157 15.24 0.14 -3.79
CA CYS A 157 14.62 -0.94 -3.01
C CYS A 157 13.28 -1.40 -3.60
N VAL A 158 13.30 -1.87 -4.85
CA VAL A 158 12.08 -2.07 -5.65
C VAL A 158 12.03 -3.46 -6.25
N PHE A 159 10.88 -4.11 -6.14
CA PHE A 159 10.61 -5.35 -6.85
C PHE A 159 10.21 -5.07 -8.29
N VAL A 160 10.85 -5.75 -9.23
CA VAL A 160 10.64 -5.58 -10.68
C VAL A 160 10.63 -6.92 -11.39
N CYS A 161 9.89 -7.02 -12.49
CA CYS A 161 9.97 -8.18 -13.37
C CYS A 161 11.33 -8.24 -14.07
N SER A 162 11.92 -9.43 -14.15
CA SER A 162 13.13 -9.65 -14.96
C SER A 162 12.86 -9.42 -16.45
N THR A 163 11.64 -9.72 -16.90
CA THR A 163 11.15 -9.50 -18.27
C THR A 163 9.64 -9.20 -18.27
N GLY A 164 9.17 -8.47 -19.28
CA GLY A 164 7.75 -8.16 -19.44
C GLY A 164 7.25 -7.03 -18.53
N ASN A 165 5.93 -6.76 -18.62
CA ASN A 165 5.28 -5.68 -17.86
C ASN A 165 4.56 -6.17 -16.59
N VAL A 166 4.36 -7.48 -16.48
CA VAL A 166 3.68 -8.15 -15.38
C VAL A 166 4.37 -9.48 -15.13
N CYS A 167 4.57 -9.83 -13.88
CA CYS A 167 5.16 -11.10 -13.47
C CYS A 167 4.57 -11.57 -12.13
N MET A 168 4.49 -12.88 -11.97
CA MET A 168 4.21 -13.54 -10.69
C MET A 168 5.46 -14.27 -10.16
N TYR A 169 6.37 -14.61 -11.08
CA TYR A 169 7.63 -15.29 -10.86
C TYR A 169 8.70 -14.57 -11.67
N ASP A 170 9.96 -14.92 -11.43
CA ASP A 170 11.10 -14.34 -12.16
C ASP A 170 11.20 -12.82 -11.98
N TYR A 171 10.97 -12.35 -10.76
CA TYR A 171 11.20 -10.96 -10.36
C TYR A 171 12.56 -10.79 -9.67
N LEU A 172 12.98 -9.54 -9.54
CA LEU A 172 14.24 -9.10 -8.91
C LEU A 172 13.93 -8.04 -7.86
N LEU A 173 14.68 -8.04 -6.76
CA LEU A 173 14.71 -6.91 -5.83
C LEU A 173 15.94 -6.06 -6.17
N VAL A 174 15.70 -4.87 -6.74
CA VAL A 174 16.75 -4.02 -7.31
C VAL A 174 17.10 -2.88 -6.35
N ASN A 175 18.41 -2.58 -6.26
CA ASN A 175 18.97 -1.50 -5.44
C ASN A 175 18.55 -1.58 -3.96
N CYS A 176 18.46 -2.81 -3.44
CA CYS A 176 18.11 -3.09 -2.04
C CYS A 176 19.13 -3.98 -1.32
N GLU A 177 20.31 -4.15 -1.89
CA GLU A 177 21.37 -4.95 -1.30
C GLU A 177 21.67 -4.50 0.13
N ASN A 178 22.02 -5.44 1.02
CA ASN A 178 22.38 -5.11 2.39
C ASN A 178 23.51 -4.06 2.40
N GLY A 179 23.22 -2.88 2.95
CA GLY A 179 24.15 -1.74 2.98
C GLY A 179 24.05 -0.76 1.81
N SER A 180 23.16 -0.96 0.83
CA SER A 180 22.87 0.04 -0.22
C SER A 180 22.32 1.35 0.37
N GLN A 181 21.58 1.22 1.46
CA GLN A 181 21.16 2.30 2.36
C GLN A 181 20.95 1.73 3.77
N PRO A 182 20.96 2.57 4.83
CA PRO A 182 20.61 2.13 6.17
C PRO A 182 19.21 1.47 6.19
N GLY A 183 19.12 0.27 6.75
CA GLY A 183 17.86 -0.46 6.83
C GLY A 183 17.42 -1.17 5.54
N ALA A 184 18.17 -1.10 4.43
CA ALA A 184 17.92 -1.99 3.30
C ALA A 184 18.21 -3.45 3.68
N ASN A 185 17.26 -4.34 3.37
CA ASN A 185 17.39 -5.77 3.57
C ASN A 185 17.24 -6.47 2.22
N TYR A 186 18.13 -7.41 1.95
CA TYR A 186 18.06 -8.32 0.81
C TYR A 186 18.35 -9.76 1.27
N GLY A 187 17.57 -10.69 0.75
CA GLY A 187 17.70 -12.11 0.94
C GLY A 187 17.02 -12.91 -0.17
N ILE A 188 17.00 -14.23 0.01
CA ILE A 188 16.27 -15.16 -0.84
C ILE A 188 15.34 -15.97 0.06
N HIS A 189 14.05 -16.03 -0.28
CA HIS A 189 13.05 -16.87 0.38
C HIS A 189 12.44 -17.82 -0.63
N GLU A 190 12.46 -19.12 -0.35
CA GLU A 190 11.94 -20.16 -1.26
C GLU A 190 12.46 -20.08 -2.71
N GLY A 191 13.68 -19.57 -2.89
CA GLY A 191 14.30 -19.40 -4.20
C GLY A 191 13.98 -18.08 -4.91
N ALA A 192 13.14 -17.23 -4.33
CA ALA A 192 12.81 -15.91 -4.87
C ALA A 192 13.47 -14.77 -4.06
N PRO A 193 13.78 -13.62 -4.68
CA PRO A 193 14.23 -12.44 -3.95
C PRO A 193 13.23 -12.03 -2.85
N SER A 194 13.77 -11.59 -1.72
CA SER A 194 12.99 -11.14 -0.57
C SER A 194 13.71 -9.99 0.12
N GLY A 195 12.98 -9.06 0.74
CA GLY A 195 13.59 -7.95 1.45
C GLY A 195 12.79 -6.68 1.32
N GLY A 196 13.46 -5.54 1.48
CA GLY A 196 12.84 -4.22 1.44
C GLY A 196 13.46 -3.26 2.44
N CYS A 197 12.82 -2.11 2.59
CA CYS A 197 13.19 -1.08 3.54
C CYS A 197 12.71 -1.41 4.95
N GLY A 198 13.64 -1.75 5.84
CA GLY A 198 13.40 -2.02 7.25
C GLY A 198 13.73 -0.83 8.16
N GLY A 199 14.16 -1.14 9.39
CA GLY A 199 14.45 -0.13 10.42
C GLY A 199 13.20 0.37 11.15
N MET A 200 12.15 -0.46 11.20
CA MET A 200 10.86 -0.13 11.80
C MET A 200 10.93 -0.01 13.33
N GLY A 201 11.72 -0.87 14.00
CA GLY A 201 11.78 -0.89 15.46
C GLY A 201 10.40 -1.15 16.08
N SER A 202 10.18 -0.69 17.32
CA SER A 202 8.88 -0.86 18.00
C SER A 202 7.83 0.18 17.60
N ALA A 203 8.18 1.16 16.76
CA ALA A 203 7.31 2.21 16.25
C ALA A 203 7.97 2.92 15.06
N VAL A 204 7.19 3.27 14.05
CA VAL A 204 7.67 3.97 12.86
C VAL A 204 6.62 4.95 12.33
N SER A 205 7.09 6.05 11.76
CA SER A 205 6.28 6.96 10.96
C SER A 205 6.86 7.00 9.55
N LEU A 206 6.10 6.50 8.58
CA LEU A 206 6.46 6.53 7.16
C LEU A 206 5.76 7.70 6.46
N LYS A 207 6.31 8.09 5.31
CA LYS A 207 5.62 8.93 4.33
C LYS A 207 5.54 8.20 3.00
N THR A 208 4.33 7.92 2.58
CA THR A 208 4.00 7.33 1.29
C THR A 208 3.50 8.43 0.36
N THR A 209 4.08 8.56 -0.81
CA THR A 209 3.74 9.61 -1.79
C THR A 209 3.41 8.99 -3.13
N PHE A 210 2.24 9.34 -3.66
CA PHE A 210 1.81 9.04 -5.02
C PHE A 210 2.11 10.24 -5.92
N THR A 211 2.75 10.03 -7.08
CA THR A 211 3.18 11.10 -8.01
C THR A 211 2.88 10.77 -9.47
#